data_AF-A0A5E4LV46-F1
#
_entry.id   AF-A0A5E4LV46-F1
#
_cell.length_a   1.000
_cell.length_b   1.000
_cell.length_c   1.000
_cell.angle_alpha   90.00
_cell.angle_beta   90.00
_cell.angle_gamma   90.00
#
_symmetry.space_group_name_H-M   'P 1'
#
loop_
_entity.id
_entity.type
_entity.pdbx_description
1 polymer ?
#
loop_
_entity_poly.entity_id
_entity_poly.type
_entity_poly.pdbx_seq_one_letter_code
_entity_poly.pdbx_strand_id
1 'polypeptide(L)' 'MSKDTSELLAECWQLLVDYIPHRDQSAAAEQFISYLVSILDEGELEAISELDGDLADAYQTISSDETEENQNEEDDE' A
#
# COMPACT_ATOMS: atom_id res chain seq x y z
N MET A 1 9.01 -7.92 24.24
CA MET A 1 9.43 -7.27 22.99
C MET A 1 8.16 -6.82 22.33
N SER A 2 7.96 -5.51 22.16
CA SER A 2 6.88 -5.03 21.29
C SER A 2 7.29 -5.39 19.88
N LYS A 3 6.37 -5.97 19.10
CA LYS A 3 6.57 -6.13 17.66
C LYS A 3 6.60 -4.74 17.02
N ASP A 4 7.42 -4.55 15.99
CA ASP A 4 7.37 -3.34 15.19
C ASP A 4 6.02 -3.28 14.46
N THR A 5 5.47 -2.07 14.30
CA THR A 5 4.12 -1.85 13.75
C THR A 5 3.94 -2.50 12.38
N SER A 6 4.98 -2.45 11.54
CA SER A 6 5.03 -3.06 10.21
C SER A 6 4.93 -4.59 10.26
N GLU A 7 5.63 -5.25 11.18
CA GLU A 7 5.54 -6.71 11.36
C GLU A 7 4.13 -7.14 11.76
N LEU A 8 3.47 -6.40 12.67
CA LEU A 8 2.11 -6.70 13.08
C LEU A 8 1.11 -6.53 11.95
N LEU A 9 1.23 -5.47 11.16
CA LEU A 9 0.35 -5.20 10.03
C LEU A 9 0.54 -6.22 8.91
N ALA A 10 1.77 -6.67 8.67
CA ALA A 10 2.06 -7.74 7.72
C ALA A 10 1.47 -9.09 8.17
N GLU A 11 1.58 -9.43 9.45
CA GLU A 11 0.91 -10.63 9.98
C GLU A 11 -0.61 -10.55 9.84
N CYS A 12 -1.20 -9.36 10.05
CA CYS A 12 -2.62 -9.14 9.83
C CYS A 12 -3.00 -9.28 8.34
N TRP A 13 -2.17 -8.77 7.43
CA TRP A 13 -2.36 -8.95 5.99
C TRP A 13 -2.33 -10.43 5.60
N GLN A 14 -1.32 -11.18 6.04
CA GLN A 14 -1.21 -12.60 5.74
C GLN A 14 -2.41 -13.40 6.26
N LEU A 15 -2.93 -13.06 7.45
CA LEU A 15 -4.17 -13.64 7.95
C LEU A 15 -5.38 -13.28 7.10
N LEU A 16 -5.46 -12.07 6.56
CA LEU A 16 -6.55 -11.64 5.69
C LEU A 16 -6.52 -12.35 4.33
N VAL A 17 -5.32 -12.49 3.74
CA VAL A 17 -5.09 -13.14 2.44
C VAL A 17 -5.63 -14.57 2.42
N ASP A 18 -5.52 -15.32 3.54
CA ASP A 18 -6.07 -16.67 3.67
C ASP A 18 -7.61 -16.73 3.53
N TYR A 19 -8.32 -15.63 3.76
CA TYR A 19 -9.78 -15.55 3.64
C TYR A 19 -10.27 -14.77 2.41
N ILE A 20 -9.38 -14.02 1.75
CA ILE A 20 -9.72 -13.25 0.54
C ILE A 20 -9.49 -14.15 -0.69
N PRO A 21 -10.50 -14.31 -1.57
CA PRO A 21 -10.30 -15.04 -2.83
C PRO A 21 -9.16 -14.42 -3.64
N HIS A 22 -8.26 -15.23 -4.22
CA HIS A 22 -7.10 -14.76 -4.99
C HIS A 22 -7.43 -13.67 -6.03
N ARG A 23 -8.58 -13.73 -6.70
CA ARG A 23 -8.99 -12.72 -7.69
C ARG A 23 -9.17 -11.32 -7.09
N ASP A 24 -9.47 -11.25 -5.80
CA ASP A 24 -9.82 -10.02 -5.11
C ASP A 24 -8.68 -9.53 -4.17
N GLN A 25 -7.54 -10.24 -4.11
CA GLN A 25 -6.41 -9.93 -3.22
C GLN A 25 -5.73 -8.61 -3.56
N SER A 26 -5.44 -8.35 -4.84
CA SER A 26 -4.80 -7.09 -5.25
C SER A 26 -5.69 -5.86 -4.93
N ALA A 27 -7.00 -5.95 -5.20
CA ALA A 27 -7.94 -4.88 -4.83
C ALA A 27 -8.08 -4.68 -3.31
N ALA A 28 -7.89 -5.74 -2.52
CA ALA A 28 -7.85 -5.64 -1.07
C ALA A 28 -6.53 -5.03 -0.58
N ALA A 29 -5.41 -5.32 -1.25
CA ALA A 29 -4.11 -4.73 -0.95
C ALA A 29 -4.13 -3.22 -1.20
N GLU A 30 -4.70 -2.77 -2.31
CA GLU A 30 -4.91 -1.34 -2.62
C GLU A 30 -5.72 -0.64 -1.52
N GLN A 31 -6.85 -1.21 -1.11
CA GLN A 31 -7.65 -0.64 -0.01
C GLN A 31 -6.91 -0.63 1.32
N PHE A 32 -6.13 -1.68 1.59
CA PHE A 32 -5.35 -1.79 2.82
C PHE A 32 -4.26 -0.71 2.87
N ILE A 33 -3.46 -0.57 1.81
CA ILE A 33 -2.41 0.46 1.72
C ILE A 33 -3.02 1.87 1.70
N SER A 34 -4.12 2.09 0.98
CA SER A 34 -4.81 3.40 0.95
C SER A 34 -5.26 3.84 2.34
N TYR A 35 -5.76 2.91 3.16
CA TYR A 35 -6.09 3.21 4.55
C TYR A 35 -4.84 3.53 5.37
N LEU A 36 -3.77 2.74 5.22
CA LEU A 36 -2.53 2.92 5.97
C LEU A 36 -1.80 4.23 5.63
N VAL A 37 -1.93 4.73 4.39
CA VAL A 37 -1.34 6.02 3.97
C VAL A 37 -1.81 7.19 4.84
N SER A 38 -3.02 7.09 5.40
CA SER A 38 -3.58 8.13 6.27
C SER A 38 -3.09 8.07 7.73
N ILE A 39 -2.33 7.03 8.09
CA ILE A 39 -1.99 6.70 9.49
C ILE A 39 -0.47 6.62 9.68
N LEU A 40 0.23 6.01 8.73
CA LEU A 40 1.64 5.69 8.79
C LEU A 40 2.47 6.68 7.96
N ASP A 41 3.74 6.81 8.31
CA ASP A 41 4.69 7.54 7.47
C ASP A 41 5.21 6.69 6.30
N GLU A 42 5.84 7.35 5.33
CA GLU A 42 6.36 6.74 4.11
C GLU A 42 7.34 5.59 4.39
N GLY A 43 8.19 5.70 5.42
CA GLY A 43 9.16 4.66 5.77
C GLY A 43 8.49 3.43 6.38
N GLU A 44 7.44 3.61 7.18
CA GLU A 44 6.63 2.50 7.69
C GLU A 44 5.83 1.80 6.59
N LEU A 45 5.32 2.55 5.60
CA LEU A 45 4.58 2.02 4.45
C LEU A 45 5.49 1.24 3.49
N GLU A 46 6.68 1.78 3.19
CA GLU A 46 7.70 1.10 2.39
C GLU A 46 8.09 -0.23 3.04
N ALA A 47 8.32 -0.24 4.36
CA ALA A 47 8.63 -1.46 5.08
C ALA A 47 7.50 -2.51 5.05
N ILE A 48 6.23 -2.10 4.92
CA ILE A 48 5.09 -3.01 4.78
C ILE A 48 4.98 -3.53 3.34
N SER A 49 5.24 -2.67 2.35
CA SER A 49 5.11 -3.02 0.93
C SER A 49 6.16 -4.03 0.48
N GLU A 50 7.37 -4.00 1.06
CA GLU A 50 8.43 -4.98 0.77
C GLU A 50 8.12 -6.42 1.22
N LEU A 51 7.08 -6.62 2.04
CA LEU A 51 6.78 -7.92 2.66
C LEU A 51 5.89 -8.81 1.80
N ASP A 52 5.15 -8.26 0.84
CA ASP A 52 4.22 -9.01 -0.02
C ASP A 52 4.07 -8.37 -1.41
N GLY A 53 3.95 -9.20 -2.45
CA GLY A 53 3.90 -8.72 -3.83
C GLY A 53 2.67 -7.88 -4.16
N ASP A 54 1.50 -8.22 -3.62
CA ASP A 54 0.28 -7.44 -3.84
C ASP A 54 0.34 -6.10 -3.07
N LEU A 55 0.98 -6.07 -1.89
CA LEU A 55 1.21 -4.82 -1.14
C LEU A 55 2.22 -3.90 -1.84
N ALA A 56 3.27 -4.46 -2.45
CA ALA A 56 4.24 -3.70 -3.25
C ALA A 56 3.57 -3.01 -4.44
N ASP A 57 2.73 -3.75 -5.18
CA ASP A 57 2.00 -3.23 -6.34
C ASP A 57 0.98 -2.14 -5.93
N ALA A 58 0.26 -2.37 -4.82
CA ALA A 58 -0.66 -1.40 -4.24
C ALA A 58 0.03 -0.11 -3.80
N TYR A 59 1.18 -0.21 -3.12
CA TYR A 59 1.98 0.94 -2.71
C TYR A 59 2.47 1.74 -3.92
N GLN A 60 2.99 1.06 -4.95
CA GLN A 60 3.44 1.73 -6.16
C GLN A 60 2.28 2.45 -6.88
N THR A 61 1.12 1.82 -6.99
CA THR A 61 -0.08 2.41 -7.59
C THR A 61 -0.46 3.70 -6.87
N ILE A 62 -0.56 3.66 -5.54
CA ILE A 62 -1.01 4.80 -4.73
C ILE A 62 0.04 5.92 -4.73
N SER A 63 1.32 5.61 -4.58
CA SER A 63 2.39 6.62 -4.67
C SER A 63 2.48 7.25 -6.06
N SER A 64 2.17 6.49 -7.12
CA SER A 64 2.14 7.03 -8.49
C SER A 64 0.94 7.96 -8.69
N ASP A 65 -0.23 7.61 -8.15
CA ASP A 65 -1.46 8.43 -8.23
C ASP A 65 -1.28 9.79 -7.51
N GLU A 66 -0.62 9.83 -6.35
CA GLU A 66 -0.26 11.10 -5.68
C GLU A 66 0.72 11.97 -6.49
N THR A 67 1.46 11.37 -7.44
CA THR A 67 2.42 12.09 -8.29
C THR A 67 1.77 12.64 -9.57
N GLU A 68 0.67 12.05 -10.03
CA GLU A 68 -0.04 12.47 -11.27
C GLU A 68 -1.00 13.65 -11.07
N GLU A 69 -1.41 14.00 -9.84
CA GLU A 69 -2.18 15.23 -9.56
C GLU A 69 -1.35 16.53 -9.68
N ASN A 70 -0.05 16.46 -10.02
CA ASN A 70 0.85 17.62 -10.06
C ASN A 70 1.58 17.82 -11.40
N GLN A 71 1.00 17.39 -12.53
CA GLN A 71 1.53 17.63 -13.88
C GLN A 71 0.50 18.18 -14.86
N ASN A 72 -0.25 19.21 -14.45
CA ASN A 72 -1.15 19.93 -15.36
C ASN A 72 -0.88 21.44 -15.34
N GLU A 73 0.37 21.84 -15.60
CA GLU A 73 0.70 23.22 -16.01
C GLU A 73 1.60 23.22 -17.26
N GLU A 74 1.04 23.85 -18.30
CA GLU A 74 1.69 24.56 -19.41
C GLU A 74 2.31 23.75 -20.56
N ASP A 75 1.55 23.63 -21.66
CA ASP A 75 2.07 24.01 -23.00
C ASP A 75 0.91 24.22 -23.99
N ASP A 76 0.67 25.47 -24.41
CA ASP A 76 0.21 25.79 -25.78
C ASP A 76 0.45 27.31 -26.02
N GLU A 77 1.67 27.63 -26.47
CA GLU A 77 1.96 28.83 -27.29
C GLU A 77 1.77 28.54 -28.78
#